data_AF-A0A2J6QE41-F1
#
_entry.id   AF-A0A2J6QE41-F1
#
_cell.length_a   1.000
_cell.length_b   1.000
_cell.length_c   1.000
_cell.angle_alpha   90.00
_cell.angle_beta   90.00
_cell.angle_gamma   90.00
#
_symmetry.space_group_name_H-M   'P 1'
#
loop_
_entity.id
_entity.type
_entity.pdbx_description
1 polymer ?
#
loop_
_entity_poly.entity_id
_entity_poly.type
_entity_poly.pdbx_seq_one_letter_code
_entity_poly.pdbx_strand_id
1 'polypeptide(L)'
;MDRKRRSLLSRREIEGLIAEGANLFIIDQLVIKADSWIPYHPGGEKAIQYMVGRDATQEVTALHSAEVKKRIERYCIGKIEGRWKNFLPPVQGGRYRKITNKAPDEYEINDIAFPSGSSDSSLLDNAESRNRRYEGVFSNSESTCSSTGKDDEMAHLNSLTREKISLDLDKYPGLDPAVQDQIVFKYRLLDERVKAEGLYQCNYWAYMIELCRSSFLFVGMLLCLRWGWYALSGICMGVLWHQLVFVAHDAGHMGITHNYHTDTVIGILIADFMGGLSIGWWKRSHNVHHIVTNSPEHDPDVQYLPLLAVSHRFFCSLRSSYYGRIMEYDSIAKSLIKFQKYMYYPIMVFGRLNLYRLSWEYLLGGRASRKGPASWYRYLEMVGQVFFWTWYGYGILYHIPSNWGRFTFFMVSHMVVAPLHVQITLSHFAMSTADLGPQESFPQKMLRTTMDIDCPQWLDFFHGGLQFQAIHHLFPRIPRHNLRRTQKLVQEFCIDVEIPYALYGFVDGNKQVISRLGEVSRQAAILAKCQEVLASSAGTTHCE
;
A
#
# COMPACT_ATOMS: atom_id res chain seq x y z
N MET A 1 0.21 -23.27 -28.62
CA MET A 1 -0.94 -22.74 -29.39
C MET A 1 -0.52 -21.43 -30.02
N ASP A 2 -0.64 -21.36 -31.35
CA ASP A 2 -0.15 -20.25 -32.17
C ASP A 2 -0.87 -18.92 -31.84
N ARG A 3 -0.11 -17.82 -31.68
CA ARG A 3 -0.62 -16.49 -31.27
C ARG A 3 -1.71 -15.95 -32.22
N LYS A 4 -1.79 -16.47 -33.46
CA LYS A 4 -2.73 -16.03 -34.50
C LYS A 4 -4.18 -16.54 -34.34
N ARG A 5 -4.46 -17.56 -33.50
CA ARG A 5 -5.78 -18.22 -33.43
C ARG A 5 -6.68 -17.82 -32.25
N ARG A 6 -6.32 -16.78 -31.49
CA ARG A 6 -7.10 -16.30 -30.33
C ARG A 6 -8.27 -15.42 -30.78
N SER A 7 -9.44 -15.63 -30.20
CA SER A 7 -10.63 -14.79 -30.43
C SER A 7 -10.36 -13.34 -30.05
N LEU A 8 -10.86 -12.42 -30.88
CA LEU A 8 -10.93 -11.00 -30.55
C LEU A 8 -12.09 -10.80 -29.57
N LEU A 9 -11.82 -10.11 -28.47
CA LEU A 9 -12.82 -9.74 -27.48
C LEU A 9 -12.94 -8.21 -27.46
N SER A 10 -14.16 -7.73 -27.68
CA SER A 10 -14.50 -6.31 -27.57
C SER A 10 -14.49 -5.86 -26.11
N ARG A 11 -14.34 -4.54 -25.91
CA ARG A 11 -14.44 -3.93 -24.58
C ARG A 11 -15.80 -4.20 -23.91
N ARG A 12 -16.88 -4.28 -24.69
CA ARG A 12 -18.24 -4.57 -24.21
C ARG A 12 -18.39 -6.02 -23.75
N GLU A 13 -17.81 -6.97 -24.48
CA GLU A 13 -17.82 -8.38 -24.07
C GLU A 13 -17.07 -8.58 -22.75
N ILE A 14 -15.91 -7.94 -22.61
CA ILE A 14 -15.12 -7.98 -21.37
C ILE A 14 -15.89 -7.33 -20.21
N GLU A 15 -16.57 -6.19 -20.44
CA GLU A 15 -17.43 -5.54 -19.44
C GLU A 15 -18.53 -6.50 -18.95
N GLY A 16 -19.17 -7.22 -19.87
CA GLY A 16 -20.22 -8.20 -19.55
C GLY A 16 -19.72 -9.35 -18.70
N LEU A 17 -18.56 -9.92 -19.05
CA LEU A 17 -17.94 -11.00 -18.27
C LEU A 17 -17.55 -10.53 -16.86
N ILE A 18 -17.07 -9.30 -16.71
CA ILE A 18 -16.80 -8.71 -15.39
C ILE A 18 -18.11 -8.52 -14.61
N ALA A 19 -19.19 -8.10 -15.27
CA ALA A 19 -20.52 -8.00 -14.65
C ALA A 19 -21.08 -9.35 -14.16
N GLU A 20 -20.63 -10.46 -14.75
CA GLU A 20 -20.92 -11.84 -14.32
C GLU A 20 -19.98 -12.34 -13.21
N GLY A 21 -19.03 -11.51 -12.76
CA GLY A 21 -18.08 -11.82 -11.69
C GLY A 21 -16.75 -12.41 -12.16
N ALA A 22 -16.46 -12.42 -13.46
CA ALA A 22 -15.17 -12.88 -13.97
C ALA A 22 -14.05 -11.88 -13.63
N ASN A 23 -12.95 -12.38 -13.10
CA ASN A 23 -11.76 -11.56 -12.81
C ASN A 23 -10.88 -11.48 -14.07
N LEU A 24 -11.10 -10.46 -14.90
CA LEU A 24 -10.40 -10.25 -16.16
C LEU A 24 -9.50 -9.02 -16.13
N PHE A 25 -8.31 -9.12 -16.72
CA PHE A 25 -7.41 -7.97 -16.94
C PHE A 25 -6.56 -8.19 -18.21
N ILE A 26 -5.91 -7.13 -18.70
CA ILE A 26 -5.11 -7.17 -19.92
C ILE A 26 -3.61 -7.24 -19.59
N ILE A 27 -2.87 -8.09 -20.29
CA ILE A 27 -1.40 -8.06 -20.35
C ILE A 27 -0.97 -8.15 -21.81
N ASP A 28 -0.20 -7.19 -22.32
CA ASP A 28 0.38 -7.23 -23.66
C ASP A 28 -0.67 -7.57 -24.75
N GLN A 29 -1.83 -6.89 -24.72
CA GLN A 29 -3.03 -7.11 -25.55
C GLN A 29 -3.79 -8.43 -25.33
N LEU A 30 -3.40 -9.25 -24.36
CA LEU A 30 -4.03 -10.52 -24.03
C LEU A 30 -5.03 -10.37 -22.90
N VAL A 31 -6.22 -10.95 -23.06
CA VAL A 31 -7.25 -10.99 -22.01
C VAL A 31 -6.99 -12.19 -21.11
N ILE A 32 -6.64 -11.94 -19.85
CA ILE A 32 -6.31 -12.96 -18.87
C ILE A 32 -7.48 -13.17 -17.92
N LYS A 33 -7.88 -14.42 -17.71
CA LYS A 33 -8.92 -14.82 -16.75
C LYS A 33 -8.31 -15.42 -15.49
N ALA A 34 -8.52 -14.79 -14.35
CA ALA A 34 -7.78 -15.11 -13.12
C ALA A 34 -8.50 -16.03 -12.13
N ASP A 35 -9.79 -16.32 -12.36
CA ASP A 35 -10.68 -16.98 -11.39
C ASP A 35 -10.14 -18.30 -10.84
N SER A 36 -9.48 -19.10 -11.67
CA SER A 36 -8.98 -20.42 -11.28
C SER A 36 -7.72 -20.39 -10.41
N TRP A 37 -6.99 -19.27 -10.39
CA TRP A 37 -5.69 -19.18 -9.71
C TRP A 37 -5.59 -18.05 -8.68
N ILE A 38 -6.53 -17.11 -8.61
CA ILE A 38 -6.60 -16.06 -7.58
C ILE A 38 -6.37 -16.59 -6.15
N PRO A 39 -7.03 -17.70 -5.71
CA PRO A 39 -6.85 -18.23 -4.36
C PRO A 39 -5.44 -18.77 -4.06
N TYR A 40 -4.61 -18.92 -5.09
CA TYR A 40 -3.25 -19.45 -5.02
C TYR A 40 -2.20 -18.36 -5.26
N HIS A 41 -2.62 -17.13 -5.56
CA HIS A 41 -1.71 -16.03 -5.86
C HIS A 41 -0.91 -15.62 -4.61
N PRO A 42 0.43 -15.67 -4.65
CA PRO A 42 1.28 -15.27 -3.53
C PRO A 42 1.04 -13.89 -2.94
N GLY A 43 0.69 -12.90 -3.77
CA GLY A 43 0.39 -11.54 -3.34
C GLY A 43 -1.01 -11.38 -2.71
N GLY A 44 -1.78 -12.46 -2.63
CA GLY A 44 -3.17 -12.44 -2.18
C GLY A 44 -4.15 -12.02 -3.29
N GLU A 45 -5.44 -12.21 -2.99
CA GLU A 45 -6.53 -11.98 -3.94
C GLU A 45 -6.72 -10.50 -4.28
N LYS A 46 -6.53 -9.62 -3.29
CA LYS A 46 -6.71 -8.17 -3.43
C LYS A 46 -5.80 -7.58 -4.51
N ALA A 47 -4.56 -8.05 -4.60
CA ALA A 47 -3.62 -7.61 -5.64
C ALA A 47 -4.18 -7.82 -7.06
N ILE A 48 -4.93 -8.89 -7.29
CA ILE A 48 -5.56 -9.15 -8.59
C ILE A 48 -6.87 -8.36 -8.74
N GLN A 49 -7.67 -8.25 -7.67
CA GLN A 49 -8.95 -7.55 -7.70
C GLN A 49 -8.82 -6.07 -8.10
N TYR A 50 -7.74 -5.39 -7.71
CA TYR A 50 -7.46 -4.00 -8.12
C TYR A 50 -7.03 -3.84 -9.58
N MET A 51 -6.77 -4.93 -10.29
CA MET A 51 -6.43 -4.91 -11.71
C MET A 51 -7.57 -5.35 -12.62
N VAL A 52 -8.69 -5.82 -12.06
CA VAL A 52 -9.84 -6.26 -12.85
C VAL A 52 -10.36 -5.10 -13.71
N GLY A 53 -10.48 -5.35 -15.01
CA GLY A 53 -10.89 -4.37 -16.03
C GLY A 53 -9.79 -3.42 -16.51
N ARG A 54 -8.55 -3.55 -16.00
CA ARG A 54 -7.42 -2.69 -16.39
C ARG A 54 -6.44 -3.42 -17.31
N ASP A 55 -5.67 -2.64 -18.06
CA ASP A 55 -4.38 -3.06 -18.58
C ASP A 55 -3.36 -3.03 -17.45
N ALA A 56 -2.92 -4.22 -17.06
CA ALA A 56 -2.00 -4.48 -15.97
C ALA A 56 -0.58 -4.76 -16.47
N THR A 57 -0.29 -4.45 -17.74
CA THR A 57 0.98 -4.84 -18.38
C THR A 57 2.19 -4.31 -17.61
N GLN A 58 2.15 -3.06 -17.14
CA GLN A 58 3.30 -2.45 -16.47
C GLN A 58 3.45 -2.96 -15.04
N GLU A 59 2.36 -2.99 -14.27
CA GLU A 59 2.32 -3.53 -12.92
C GLU A 59 2.83 -4.98 -12.91
N VAL A 60 2.35 -5.82 -13.84
CA VAL A 60 2.78 -7.22 -13.94
C VAL A 60 4.25 -7.33 -14.34
N THR A 61 4.72 -6.50 -15.27
CA THR A 61 6.12 -6.53 -15.74
C THR A 61 7.10 -6.07 -14.65
N ALA A 62 6.72 -5.05 -13.87
CA ALA A 62 7.50 -4.56 -12.75
C ALA A 62 7.61 -5.63 -11.64
N LEU A 63 6.48 -6.21 -11.24
CA LEU A 63 6.38 -7.09 -10.06
C LEU A 63 6.71 -8.57 -10.33
N HIS A 64 6.73 -9.03 -11.58
CA HIS A 64 6.88 -10.45 -11.90
C HIS A 64 8.02 -10.75 -12.88
N SER A 65 8.61 -11.94 -12.74
CA SER A 65 9.62 -12.43 -13.69
C SER A 65 9.00 -12.79 -15.05
N ALA A 66 9.86 -12.84 -16.09
CA ALA A 66 9.45 -13.27 -17.41
C ALA A 66 8.87 -14.71 -17.43
N GLU A 67 9.37 -15.58 -16.54
CA GLU A 67 8.83 -16.93 -16.37
C GLU A 67 7.38 -16.90 -15.85
N VAL A 68 7.11 -16.07 -14.84
CA VAL A 68 5.75 -15.93 -14.30
C VAL A 68 4.81 -15.31 -15.34
N LYS A 69 5.25 -14.28 -16.10
CA LYS A 69 4.47 -13.75 -17.23
C LYS A 69 4.07 -14.86 -18.22
N LYS A 70 5.02 -15.72 -18.62
CA LYS A 70 4.74 -16.88 -19.50
C LYS A 70 3.77 -17.89 -18.88
N ARG A 71 3.79 -18.07 -17.55
CA ARG A 71 2.81 -18.93 -16.86
C ARG A 71 1.40 -18.32 -16.89
N ILE A 72 1.29 -16.99 -16.71
CA ILE A 72 0.01 -16.27 -16.76
C ILE A 72 -0.64 -16.39 -18.14
N GLU A 73 0.14 -16.41 -19.22
CA GLU A 73 -0.38 -16.56 -20.60
C GLU A 73 -1.23 -17.82 -20.82
N ARG A 74 -1.08 -18.87 -19.98
CA ARG A 74 -1.91 -20.09 -20.06
C ARG A 74 -3.39 -19.84 -19.73
N TYR A 75 -3.67 -18.74 -19.04
CA TYR A 75 -5.02 -18.33 -18.66
C TYR A 75 -5.61 -17.27 -19.60
N CYS A 76 -4.98 -17.09 -20.77
CA CYS A 76 -5.46 -16.21 -21.83
C CYS A 76 -6.73 -16.79 -22.46
N ILE A 77 -7.80 -15.99 -22.50
CA ILE A 77 -9.09 -16.37 -23.10
C ILE A 77 -9.37 -15.68 -24.44
N GLY A 78 -8.58 -14.66 -24.79
CA GLY A 78 -8.72 -13.91 -26.04
C GLY A 78 -7.69 -12.79 -26.14
N LYS A 79 -7.86 -11.92 -27.12
CA LYS A 79 -7.04 -10.72 -27.30
C LYS A 79 -7.92 -9.50 -27.59
N ILE A 80 -7.42 -8.32 -27.27
CA ILE A 80 -8.04 -7.05 -27.65
C ILE A 80 -7.35 -6.48 -28.90
N GLU A 81 -8.00 -5.51 -29.53
CA GLU A 81 -7.46 -4.72 -30.63
C GLU A 81 -7.48 -3.24 -30.27
N GLY A 82 -6.46 -2.49 -30.70
CA GLY A 82 -6.30 -1.08 -30.38
C GLY A 82 -5.95 -0.81 -28.91
N ARG A 83 -6.15 0.46 -28.51
CA ARG A 83 -5.85 0.95 -27.17
C ARG A 83 -6.93 0.52 -26.17
N TRP A 84 -6.52 -0.08 -25.06
CA TRP A 84 -7.44 -0.40 -23.97
C TRP A 84 -7.80 0.84 -23.14
N LYS A 85 -9.09 1.11 -22.94
CA LYS A 85 -9.57 2.11 -21.97
C LYS A 85 -9.93 1.40 -20.68
N ASN A 86 -9.09 1.58 -19.66
CA ASN A 86 -9.24 0.94 -18.35
C ASN A 86 -10.63 1.18 -17.74
N PHE A 87 -11.19 0.16 -17.12
CA PHE A 87 -12.34 0.31 -16.22
C PHE A 87 -11.88 0.65 -14.81
N LEU A 88 -12.78 1.25 -14.02
CA LEU A 88 -12.63 1.30 -12.57
C LEU A 88 -12.90 -0.11 -12.00
N PRO A 89 -11.96 -0.76 -11.31
CA PRO A 89 -12.14 -2.11 -10.79
C PRO A 89 -13.38 -2.25 -9.88
N PRO A 90 -14.05 -3.43 -9.85
CA PRO A 90 -15.21 -3.65 -8.97
C PRO A 90 -14.90 -3.41 -7.50
N VAL A 91 -13.69 -3.78 -7.04
CA VAL A 91 -13.24 -3.56 -5.65
C VAL A 91 -13.11 -2.08 -5.28
N GLN A 92 -12.99 -1.20 -6.28
CA GLN A 92 -12.98 0.26 -6.14
C GLN A 92 -14.36 0.89 -6.40
N GLY A 93 -15.42 0.08 -6.54
CA GLY A 93 -16.79 0.57 -6.77
C GLY A 93 -17.20 0.67 -8.25
N GLY A 94 -16.42 0.11 -9.16
CA GLY A 94 -16.79 0.04 -10.58
C GLY A 94 -18.11 -0.69 -10.82
N ARG A 95 -18.98 -0.12 -11.66
CA ARG A 95 -20.27 -0.70 -12.07
C ARG A 95 -20.18 -1.19 -13.51
N TYR A 96 -20.74 -2.36 -13.77
CA TYR A 96 -20.58 -3.06 -15.05
C TYR A 96 -21.93 -3.54 -15.57
N ARG A 97 -22.18 -3.37 -16.88
CA ARG A 97 -23.43 -3.79 -17.51
C ARG A 97 -23.31 -5.21 -18.04
N LYS A 98 -24.26 -6.08 -17.67
CA LYS A 98 -24.39 -7.44 -18.23
C LYS A 98 -24.61 -7.39 -19.75
N ILE A 99 -24.19 -8.42 -20.48
CA ILE A 99 -24.53 -8.58 -21.89
C ILE A 99 -25.99 -9.03 -21.96
N THR A 100 -26.84 -8.23 -22.60
CA THR A 100 -28.20 -8.64 -22.96
C THR A 100 -28.21 -8.92 -24.46
N ASN A 101 -28.97 -9.92 -24.90
CA ASN A 101 -29.10 -10.30 -26.32
C ASN A 101 -29.86 -9.26 -27.18
N LYS A 102 -29.97 -8.01 -26.74
CA LYS A 102 -30.56 -6.92 -27.54
C LYS A 102 -29.43 -6.13 -28.20
N ALA A 103 -29.64 -5.81 -29.47
CA ALA A 103 -28.71 -5.13 -30.38
C ALA A 103 -28.04 -3.89 -29.75
N PRO A 104 -26.85 -3.48 -30.22
CA PRO A 104 -26.13 -2.39 -29.61
C PRO A 104 -26.86 -1.07 -29.89
N ASP A 105 -27.46 -0.48 -28.86
CA ASP A 105 -27.83 0.94 -28.91
C ASP A 105 -26.53 1.75 -28.94
N GLU A 106 -26.22 2.31 -30.12
CA GLU A 106 -25.25 3.39 -30.30
C GLU A 106 -25.72 4.61 -29.52
N TYR A 107 -25.32 4.69 -28.25
CA TYR A 107 -25.18 5.96 -27.54
C TYR A 107 -23.85 5.94 -26.81
N GLU A 108 -22.78 6.29 -27.53
CA GLU A 108 -21.64 6.94 -26.89
C GLU A 108 -22.12 8.31 -26.40
N ILE A 109 -22.45 8.41 -25.11
CA ILE A 109 -22.63 9.69 -24.43
C ILE A 109 -21.72 9.69 -23.19
N ASN A 110 -20.64 10.45 -23.30
CA ASN A 110 -19.91 11.14 -22.24
C ASN A 110 -19.93 10.53 -20.84
N ASP A 111 -19.00 9.62 -20.55
CA ASP A 111 -18.51 9.41 -19.19
C ASP A 111 -17.61 10.59 -18.79
N ILE A 112 -18.22 11.78 -18.61
CA ILE A 112 -17.74 12.78 -17.65
C ILE A 112 -18.82 12.84 -16.57
N ALA A 113 -18.77 11.89 -15.66
CA ALA A 113 -19.32 12.06 -14.34
C ALA A 113 -18.23 11.60 -13.37
N PHE A 114 -17.49 12.58 -12.85
CA PHE A 114 -16.86 12.44 -11.54
C PHE A 114 -17.92 11.84 -10.61
N PRO A 115 -17.63 10.76 -9.85
CA PRO A 115 -18.55 10.37 -8.81
C PRO A 115 -18.54 11.52 -7.81
N SER A 116 -19.61 12.33 -7.82
CA SER A 116 -20.06 13.00 -6.62
C SER A 116 -20.13 11.91 -5.57
N GLY A 117 -19.22 11.99 -4.60
CA GLY A 117 -19.20 11.12 -3.43
C GLY A 117 -20.48 11.36 -2.63
N SER A 118 -21.55 10.70 -3.04
CA SER A 118 -22.75 10.45 -2.26
C SER A 118 -22.96 8.95 -2.32
N SER A 119 -22.25 8.23 -1.46
CA SER A 119 -22.74 6.94 -1.01
C SER A 119 -24.00 7.21 -0.22
N ASP A 120 -25.13 7.24 -0.91
CA ASP A 120 -26.45 7.25 -0.31
C ASP A 120 -26.58 5.93 0.46
N SER A 121 -26.42 6.02 1.78
CA SER A 121 -26.63 4.92 2.71
C SER A 121 -28.13 4.85 3.01
N SER A 122 -28.91 4.35 2.06
CA SER A 122 -30.23 3.81 2.30
C SER A 122 -30.57 2.86 1.15
N LEU A 123 -31.47 1.89 1.40
CA LEU A 123 -31.89 0.79 0.52
C LEU A 123 -31.14 -0.54 0.76
N LEU A 124 -31.33 -1.08 1.96
CA LEU A 124 -31.59 -2.51 2.15
C LEU A 124 -33.09 -2.74 1.97
N ASP A 125 -33.49 -3.41 0.90
CA ASP A 125 -34.27 -4.66 0.92
C ASP A 125 -34.90 -4.96 -0.45
N ASN A 126 -34.52 -6.11 -1.01
CA ASN A 126 -35.44 -7.11 -1.56
C ASN A 126 -34.66 -8.27 -2.19
N ALA A 127 -34.51 -9.37 -1.42
CA ALA A 127 -34.63 -10.74 -1.93
C ALA A 127 -34.68 -11.73 -0.75
N GLU A 128 -35.83 -12.38 -0.61
CA GLU A 128 -36.24 -13.31 0.43
C GLU A 128 -35.35 -14.56 0.55
N SER A 129 -35.15 -15.06 1.79
CA SER A 129 -35.45 -16.47 2.16
C SER A 129 -35.17 -16.77 3.64
N ARG A 130 -36.26 -16.97 4.41
CA ARG A 130 -36.49 -17.96 5.48
C ARG A 130 -35.44 -18.15 6.61
N ASN A 131 -35.73 -17.63 7.82
CA ASN A 131 -36.19 -18.43 8.98
C ASN A 131 -36.24 -17.63 10.32
N ARG A 132 -37.42 -17.70 10.96
CA ARG A 132 -37.72 -17.80 12.40
C ARG A 132 -37.34 -16.68 13.40
N ARG A 133 -38.43 -16.06 13.89
CA ARG A 133 -38.79 -15.70 15.29
C ARG A 133 -37.72 -15.04 16.17
N TYR A 134 -37.93 -13.76 16.46
CA TYR A 134 -37.94 -13.24 17.84
C TYR A 134 -38.76 -11.93 17.86
N GLU A 135 -39.84 -11.90 18.65
CA GLU A 135 -40.62 -10.70 18.94
C GLU A 135 -39.86 -9.84 19.96
N GLY A 136 -39.81 -8.53 19.71
CA GLY A 136 -39.21 -7.54 20.60
C GLY A 136 -39.68 -6.15 20.23
N VAL A 137 -40.72 -5.70 20.90
CA VAL A 137 -41.36 -4.39 20.80
C VAL A 137 -40.35 -3.28 21.13
N PHE A 138 -40.07 -2.36 20.19
CA PHE A 138 -39.62 -1.01 20.53
C PHE A 138 -40.20 0.01 19.53
N SER A 139 -40.90 0.98 20.11
CA SER A 139 -41.60 2.09 19.47
C SER A 139 -40.64 3.02 18.73
N ASN A 140 -40.88 3.25 17.44
CA ASN A 140 -40.26 4.34 16.67
C ASN A 140 -40.90 5.67 17.07
N SER A 141 -40.12 6.55 17.69
CA SER A 141 -40.36 7.99 17.66
C SER A 141 -39.47 8.55 16.55
N GLU A 142 -40.06 8.87 15.41
CA GLU A 142 -39.40 9.62 14.34
C GLU A 142 -39.12 11.05 14.82
N SER A 143 -37.83 11.38 14.97
CA SER A 143 -37.39 12.77 15.10
C SER A 143 -36.83 13.24 13.75
N THR A 144 -37.66 13.99 13.04
CA THR A 144 -37.32 14.71 11.81
C THR A 144 -36.50 15.95 12.19
N CYS A 145 -35.16 15.87 12.27
CA CYS A 145 -34.27 17.04 12.30
C CYS A 145 -32.79 16.68 12.00
N SER A 146 -32.17 17.48 11.10
CA SER A 146 -30.71 17.58 10.77
C SER A 146 -30.09 16.77 9.59
N SER A 147 -30.69 16.81 8.39
CA SER A 147 -29.97 16.40 7.16
C SER A 147 -29.04 17.49 6.60
N THR A 148 -29.33 18.78 6.82
CA THR A 148 -28.64 19.89 6.15
C THR A 148 -27.15 20.04 6.53
N GLY A 149 -26.79 19.82 7.79
CA GLY A 149 -25.40 20.02 8.26
C GLY A 149 -24.39 18.97 7.74
N LYS A 150 -24.84 17.74 7.45
CA LYS A 150 -23.98 16.69 6.89
C LYS A 150 -23.71 16.92 5.39
N ASP A 151 -24.70 17.45 4.68
CA ASP A 151 -24.58 17.73 3.24
C ASP A 151 -23.57 18.85 2.97
N ASP A 152 -23.56 19.90 3.81
CA ASP A 152 -22.59 21.01 3.72
C ASP A 152 -21.14 20.58 4.04
N GLU A 153 -20.97 19.69 5.03
CA GLU A 153 -19.67 19.09 5.38
C GLU A 153 -19.10 18.27 4.22
N MET A 154 -19.94 17.41 3.63
CA MET A 154 -19.55 16.61 2.47
C MET A 154 -19.25 17.49 1.26
N ALA A 155 -20.00 18.59 1.05
CA ALA A 155 -19.73 19.55 -0.01
C ALA A 155 -18.35 20.21 0.14
N HIS A 156 -17.98 20.62 1.37
CA HIS A 156 -16.65 21.20 1.64
C HIS A 156 -15.51 20.19 1.39
N LEU A 157 -15.64 18.96 1.90
CA LEU A 157 -14.64 17.91 1.68
C LEU A 157 -14.49 17.54 0.20
N ASN A 158 -15.62 17.51 -0.54
CA ASN A 158 -15.61 17.30 -1.98
C ASN A 158 -14.94 18.45 -2.73
N SER A 159 -15.11 19.70 -2.29
CA SER A 159 -14.40 20.86 -2.83
C SER A 159 -12.88 20.73 -2.66
N LEU A 160 -12.42 20.40 -1.45
CA LEU A 160 -11.00 20.14 -1.17
C LEU A 160 -10.45 18.97 -2.00
N THR A 161 -11.26 17.95 -2.26
CA THR A 161 -10.88 16.83 -3.12
C THR A 161 -10.65 17.32 -4.56
N ARG A 162 -11.57 18.11 -5.11
CA ARG A 162 -11.46 18.67 -6.47
C ARG A 162 -10.27 19.61 -6.61
N GLU A 163 -10.01 20.45 -5.62
CA GLU A 163 -8.86 21.35 -5.60
C GLU A 163 -7.55 20.57 -5.68
N LYS A 164 -7.39 19.51 -4.86
CA LYS A 164 -6.19 18.65 -4.89
C LYS A 164 -6.01 17.93 -6.23
N ILE A 165 -7.10 17.47 -6.84
CA ILE A 165 -7.07 16.87 -8.19
C ILE A 165 -6.63 17.92 -9.21
N SER A 166 -7.17 19.13 -9.17
CA SER A 166 -6.78 20.23 -10.07
C SER A 166 -5.30 20.55 -9.95
N LEU A 167 -4.78 20.70 -8.73
CA LEU A 167 -3.36 20.98 -8.49
C LEU A 167 -2.43 19.88 -9.05
N ASP A 168 -2.85 18.61 -8.97
CA ASP A 168 -2.09 17.52 -9.58
C ASP A 168 -2.17 17.56 -11.11
N LEU A 169 -3.35 17.85 -11.69
CA LEU A 169 -3.52 17.97 -13.14
C LEU A 169 -2.75 19.15 -13.73
N ASP A 170 -2.54 20.23 -12.95
CA ASP A 170 -1.72 21.37 -13.35
C ASP A 170 -0.21 21.06 -13.25
N LYS A 171 0.18 20.13 -12.37
CA LYS A 171 1.58 19.81 -12.07
C LYS A 171 2.15 18.65 -12.90
N TYR A 172 1.33 17.65 -13.21
CA TYR A 172 1.75 16.43 -13.91
C TYR A 172 1.24 16.41 -15.35
N PRO A 173 1.86 15.62 -16.25
CA PRO A 173 1.39 15.48 -17.61
C PRO A 173 -0.09 15.08 -17.70
N GLY A 174 -0.76 15.60 -18.73
CA GLY A 174 -2.19 15.41 -18.97
C GLY A 174 -2.58 13.93 -19.11
N LEU A 175 -3.83 13.62 -18.77
CA LEU A 175 -4.39 12.27 -18.85
C LEU A 175 -4.90 11.91 -20.25
N ASP A 176 -4.56 12.72 -21.26
CA ASP A 176 -4.93 12.42 -22.63
C ASP A 176 -4.27 11.11 -23.11
N PRO A 177 -4.94 10.33 -23.97
CA PRO A 177 -4.43 9.04 -24.40
C PRO A 177 -3.02 9.09 -25.00
N ALA A 178 -2.70 10.12 -25.80
CA ALA A 178 -1.45 10.20 -26.53
C ALA A 178 -0.26 10.44 -25.58
N VAL A 179 -0.39 11.39 -24.63
CA VAL A 179 0.62 11.66 -23.61
C VAL A 179 0.83 10.43 -22.73
N GLN A 180 -0.24 9.81 -22.24
CA GLN A 180 -0.10 8.63 -21.38
C GLN A 180 0.54 7.44 -22.12
N ASP A 181 0.22 7.24 -23.40
CA ASP A 181 0.84 6.19 -24.22
C ASP A 181 2.33 6.48 -24.48
N GLN A 182 2.69 7.76 -24.67
CA GLN A 182 4.10 8.19 -24.81
C GLN A 182 4.89 7.93 -23.52
N ILE A 183 4.34 8.28 -22.35
CA ILE A 183 4.97 8.00 -21.04
C ILE A 183 5.20 6.50 -20.89
N VAL A 184 4.18 5.68 -21.18
CA VAL A 184 4.28 4.22 -21.10
C VAL A 184 5.32 3.66 -22.07
N PHE A 185 5.40 4.19 -23.29
CA PHE A 185 6.40 3.80 -24.28
C PHE A 185 7.83 4.11 -23.80
N LYS A 186 8.07 5.34 -23.31
CA LYS A 186 9.37 5.75 -22.78
C LYS A 186 9.77 4.96 -21.54
N TYR A 187 8.80 4.63 -20.67
CA TYR A 187 9.02 3.77 -19.51
C TYR A 187 9.47 2.35 -19.91
N ARG A 188 8.90 1.77 -20.96
CA ARG A 188 9.35 0.48 -21.50
C ARG A 188 10.78 0.56 -22.04
N LEU A 189 11.16 1.64 -22.71
CA LEU A 189 12.54 1.85 -23.17
C LEU A 189 13.52 1.98 -21.99
N LEU A 190 13.10 2.66 -20.91
CA LEU A 190 13.87 2.74 -19.68
C LEU A 190 14.07 1.35 -19.05
N ASP A 191 13.02 0.53 -18.96
CA ASP A 191 13.11 -0.85 -18.44
C ASP A 191 14.11 -1.70 -19.27
N GLU A 192 14.08 -1.59 -20.59
CA GLU A 192 15.07 -2.27 -21.46
C GLU A 192 16.50 -1.78 -21.21
N ARG A 193 16.71 -0.48 -20.99
CA ARG A 193 18.02 0.07 -20.62
C ARG A 193 18.50 -0.42 -19.26
N VAL A 194 17.61 -0.48 -18.27
CA VAL A 194 17.88 -1.01 -16.92
C VAL A 194 18.31 -2.48 -17.00
N LYS A 195 17.64 -3.29 -17.83
CA LYS A 195 18.03 -4.68 -18.10
C LYS A 195 19.39 -4.77 -18.79
N ALA A 196 19.64 -3.93 -19.81
CA ALA A 196 20.89 -3.91 -20.55
C ALA A 196 22.09 -3.54 -19.67
N GLU A 197 21.92 -2.64 -18.69
CA GLU A 197 22.93 -2.30 -17.70
C GLU A 197 23.12 -3.38 -16.61
N GLY A 198 22.33 -4.46 -16.64
CA GLY A 198 22.43 -5.55 -15.68
C GLY A 198 21.94 -5.20 -14.27
N LEU A 199 21.17 -4.13 -14.10
CA LEU A 199 20.80 -3.59 -12.78
C LEU A 199 19.84 -4.48 -11.99
N TYR A 200 19.17 -5.42 -12.65
CA TYR A 200 18.42 -6.47 -11.96
C TYR A 200 19.32 -7.52 -11.31
N GLN A 201 20.57 -7.68 -11.75
CA GLN A 201 21.46 -8.71 -11.22
C GLN A 201 21.95 -8.35 -9.83
N CYS A 202 21.79 -9.31 -8.91
CA CYS A 202 22.22 -9.16 -7.53
C CYS A 202 23.72 -9.49 -7.36
N ASN A 203 24.49 -8.52 -6.88
CA ASN A 203 25.84 -8.78 -6.38
C ASN A 203 25.79 -9.35 -4.96
N TYR A 204 25.93 -10.67 -4.83
CA TYR A 204 25.88 -11.35 -3.52
C TYR A 204 26.95 -10.88 -2.53
N TRP A 205 28.08 -10.33 -2.99
CA TRP A 205 29.10 -9.76 -2.10
C TRP A 205 28.57 -8.59 -1.27
N ALA A 206 27.59 -7.85 -1.79
CA ALA A 206 26.92 -6.81 -1.02
C ALA A 206 26.27 -7.39 0.25
N TYR A 207 25.67 -8.58 0.18
CA TYR A 207 25.05 -9.25 1.33
C TYR A 207 26.05 -9.90 2.28
N MET A 208 27.27 -10.20 1.82
CA MET A 208 28.35 -10.63 2.73
C MET A 208 28.71 -9.52 3.71
N ILE A 209 28.76 -8.27 3.24
CA ILE A 209 29.01 -7.09 4.09
C ILE A 209 27.90 -6.94 5.14
N GLU A 210 26.65 -7.14 4.72
CA GLU A 210 25.49 -7.10 5.63
C GLU A 210 25.55 -8.22 6.66
N LEU A 211 25.92 -9.44 6.27
CA LEU A 211 26.11 -10.56 7.19
C LEU A 211 27.21 -10.25 8.22
N CYS A 212 28.35 -9.68 7.81
CA CYS A 212 29.41 -9.26 8.71
C CYS A 212 28.92 -8.18 9.70
N ARG A 213 28.19 -7.16 9.21
CA ARG A 213 27.62 -6.09 10.04
C ARG A 213 26.61 -6.65 11.04
N SER A 214 25.68 -7.50 10.60
CA SER A 214 24.70 -8.14 11.45
C SER A 214 25.35 -9.04 12.51
N SER A 215 26.37 -9.80 12.14
CA SER A 215 27.12 -10.64 13.08
C SER A 215 27.85 -9.80 14.13
N PHE A 216 28.50 -8.71 13.71
CA PHE A 216 29.14 -7.76 14.61
C PHE A 216 28.15 -7.15 15.61
N LEU A 217 26.99 -6.68 15.14
CA LEU A 217 25.95 -6.11 15.99
C LEU A 217 25.36 -7.15 16.96
N PHE A 218 25.16 -8.40 16.51
CA PHE A 218 24.65 -9.47 17.36
C PHE A 218 25.65 -9.86 18.45
N VAL A 219 26.93 -10.03 18.11
CA VAL A 219 27.99 -10.29 19.09
C VAL A 219 28.13 -9.12 20.06
N GLY A 220 28.13 -7.88 19.57
CA GLY A 220 28.15 -6.68 20.40
C GLY A 220 26.99 -6.62 21.38
N MET A 221 25.78 -6.98 20.93
CA MET A 221 24.60 -7.09 21.77
C MET A 221 24.79 -8.10 22.91
N LEU A 222 25.30 -9.30 22.62
CA LEU A 222 25.55 -10.34 23.62
C LEU A 222 26.63 -9.94 24.63
N LEU A 223 27.72 -9.32 24.18
CA LEU A 223 28.79 -8.83 25.06
C LEU A 223 28.29 -7.73 26.00
N CYS A 224 27.56 -6.74 25.47
CA CYS A 224 26.96 -5.69 26.29
C CYS A 224 25.94 -6.25 27.28
N LEU A 225 25.16 -7.26 26.86
CA LEU A 225 24.22 -7.95 27.74
C LEU A 225 24.95 -8.65 28.90
N ARG A 226 26.04 -9.35 28.59
CA ARG A 226 26.88 -10.05 29.57
C ARG A 226 27.52 -9.12 30.60
N TRP A 227 27.85 -7.90 30.20
CA TRP A 227 28.40 -6.84 31.06
C TRP A 227 27.31 -6.03 31.80
N GLY A 228 26.03 -6.33 31.60
CA GLY A 228 24.92 -5.61 32.22
C GLY A 228 24.64 -4.23 31.60
N TRP A 229 25.20 -3.92 30.44
CA TRP A 229 24.99 -2.68 29.69
C TRP A 229 23.72 -2.78 28.85
N TYR A 230 22.57 -2.90 29.53
CA TYR A 230 21.28 -3.22 28.91
C TYR A 230 20.84 -2.22 27.83
N ALA A 231 21.08 -0.92 28.04
CA ALA A 231 20.76 0.10 27.04
C ALA A 231 21.60 -0.07 25.77
N LEU A 232 22.92 -0.21 25.89
CA LEU A 232 23.81 -0.39 24.74
C LEU A 232 23.55 -1.71 24.02
N SER A 233 23.28 -2.79 24.76
CA SER A 233 22.83 -4.06 24.21
C SER A 233 21.53 -3.90 23.41
N GLY A 234 20.57 -3.12 23.95
CA GLY A 234 19.35 -2.75 23.25
C GLY A 234 19.62 -1.96 21.97
N ILE A 235 20.54 -1.00 21.98
CA ILE A 235 20.94 -0.25 20.77
C ILE A 235 21.48 -1.21 19.70
N CYS A 236 22.40 -2.10 20.07
CA CYS A 236 22.94 -3.08 19.13
C CYS A 236 21.84 -3.97 18.53
N MET A 237 20.86 -4.42 19.33
CA MET A 237 19.71 -5.18 18.86
C MET A 237 18.81 -4.37 17.91
N GLY A 238 18.51 -3.13 18.27
CA GLY A 238 17.68 -2.24 17.45
C GLY A 238 18.33 -1.94 16.10
N VAL A 239 19.63 -1.62 16.08
CA VAL A 239 20.38 -1.42 14.82
C VAL A 239 20.46 -2.72 14.02
N LEU A 240 20.62 -3.87 14.67
CA LEU A 240 20.58 -5.17 14.00
C LEU A 240 19.24 -5.37 13.27
N TRP A 241 18.11 -5.18 13.96
CA TRP A 241 16.79 -5.29 13.34
C TRP A 241 16.56 -4.27 12.23
N HIS A 242 17.01 -3.03 12.41
CA HIS A 242 16.96 -1.99 11.38
C HIS A 242 17.63 -2.46 10.09
N GLN A 243 18.83 -3.05 10.18
CA GLN A 243 19.58 -3.54 9.02
C GLN A 243 18.96 -4.81 8.40
N LEU A 244 18.50 -5.74 9.23
CA LEU A 244 17.92 -7.02 8.76
C LEU A 244 16.63 -6.81 7.96
N VAL A 245 15.81 -5.83 8.31
CA VAL A 245 14.57 -5.54 7.57
C VAL A 245 14.84 -5.22 6.12
N PHE A 246 15.94 -4.53 5.79
CA PHE A 246 16.29 -4.26 4.40
C PHE A 246 16.55 -5.54 3.60
N VAL A 247 17.22 -6.53 4.18
CA VAL A 247 17.46 -7.82 3.51
C VAL A 247 16.14 -8.59 3.35
N ALA A 248 15.29 -8.60 4.38
CA ALA A 248 13.97 -9.22 4.30
C ALA A 248 13.07 -8.55 3.24
N HIS A 249 13.15 -7.22 3.12
CA HIS A 249 12.46 -6.43 2.10
C HIS A 249 12.90 -6.83 0.69
N ASP A 250 14.21 -6.89 0.44
CA ASP A 250 14.77 -7.28 -0.86
C ASP A 250 14.36 -8.71 -1.24
N ALA A 251 14.39 -9.63 -0.27
CA ALA A 251 13.94 -11.00 -0.45
C ALA A 251 12.42 -11.07 -0.74
N GLY A 252 11.65 -10.23 -0.06
CA GLY A 252 10.22 -10.11 -0.24
C GLY A 252 9.79 -9.70 -1.66
N HIS A 253 10.63 -8.92 -2.34
CA HIS A 253 10.47 -8.48 -3.73
C HIS A 253 11.24 -9.29 -4.76
N MET A 254 11.79 -10.45 -4.38
CA MET A 254 12.56 -11.29 -5.31
C MET A 254 13.83 -10.63 -5.86
N GLY A 255 14.42 -9.70 -5.11
CA GLY A 255 15.61 -8.95 -5.50
C GLY A 255 16.93 -9.65 -5.16
N ILE A 256 16.91 -10.82 -4.51
CA ILE A 256 18.16 -11.52 -4.11
C ILE A 256 18.53 -12.59 -5.12
N THR A 257 17.73 -13.64 -5.25
CA THR A 257 18.00 -14.76 -6.17
C THR A 257 17.04 -14.80 -7.36
N HIS A 258 16.00 -13.97 -7.34
CA HIS A 258 14.88 -13.99 -8.28
C HIS A 258 14.05 -15.29 -8.28
N ASN A 259 14.35 -16.24 -7.38
CA ASN A 259 13.62 -17.49 -7.24
C ASN A 259 12.60 -17.42 -6.10
N TYR A 260 11.30 -17.49 -6.45
CA TYR A 260 10.18 -17.29 -5.51
C TYR A 260 10.32 -18.04 -4.19
N HIS A 261 10.70 -19.32 -4.24
CA HIS A 261 10.83 -20.15 -3.05
C HIS A 261 12.04 -19.77 -2.21
N THR A 262 13.18 -19.55 -2.86
CA THR A 262 14.44 -19.24 -2.19
C THR A 262 14.36 -17.91 -1.46
N ASP A 263 13.95 -16.83 -2.14
CA ASP A 263 13.88 -15.52 -1.47
C ASP A 263 12.76 -15.46 -0.44
N THR A 264 11.63 -16.18 -0.64
CA THR A 264 10.60 -16.25 0.40
C THR A 264 11.14 -16.94 1.66
N VAL A 265 11.92 -18.03 1.53
CA VAL A 265 12.53 -18.69 2.68
C VAL A 265 13.58 -17.80 3.35
N ILE A 266 14.43 -17.10 2.59
CA ILE A 266 15.37 -16.11 3.14
C ILE A 266 14.61 -15.04 3.92
N GLY A 267 13.52 -14.52 3.35
CA GLY A 267 12.64 -13.56 3.99
C GLY A 267 12.05 -14.07 5.31
N ILE A 268 11.56 -15.32 5.34
CA ILE A 268 11.01 -15.93 6.57
C ILE A 268 12.09 -16.12 7.63
N LEU A 269 13.28 -16.63 7.26
CA LEU A 269 14.37 -16.81 8.22
C LEU A 269 14.82 -15.49 8.84
N ILE A 270 14.84 -14.40 8.06
CA ILE A 270 15.27 -13.10 8.58
C ILE A 270 14.13 -12.41 9.33
N ALA A 271 12.97 -12.23 8.71
CA ALA A 271 11.86 -11.49 9.28
C ALA A 271 11.23 -12.23 10.45
N ASP A 272 10.90 -13.51 10.31
CA ASP A 272 10.17 -14.25 11.33
C ASP A 272 11.08 -14.76 12.45
N PHE A 273 12.18 -15.48 12.12
CA PHE A 273 13.04 -16.07 13.16
C PHE A 273 13.90 -15.03 13.89
N MET A 274 14.48 -14.06 13.16
CA MET A 274 15.36 -13.06 13.76
C MET A 274 14.63 -11.76 14.11
N GLY A 275 13.62 -11.38 13.31
CA GLY A 275 12.91 -10.12 13.45
C GLY A 275 11.56 -10.22 14.16
N GLY A 276 10.98 -11.41 14.37
CA GLY A 276 9.65 -11.55 14.94
C GLY A 276 8.52 -10.95 14.10
N LEU A 277 8.73 -10.73 12.80
CA LEU A 277 7.78 -10.12 11.87
C LEU A 277 7.42 -11.11 10.76
N SER A 278 6.14 -11.21 10.41
CA SER A 278 5.68 -12.07 9.32
C SER A 278 5.96 -11.42 7.97
N ILE A 279 6.87 -12.01 7.19
CA ILE A 279 7.11 -11.57 5.81
C ILE A 279 5.90 -11.82 4.93
N GLY A 280 5.08 -12.84 5.24
CA GLY A 280 3.84 -13.13 4.53
C GLY A 280 2.78 -12.04 4.72
N TRP A 281 2.63 -11.50 5.94
CA TRP A 281 1.81 -10.32 6.19
C TRP A 281 2.28 -9.14 5.35
N TRP A 282 3.58 -8.82 5.46
CA TRP A 282 4.17 -7.68 4.78
C TRP A 282 4.02 -7.81 3.25
N LYS A 283 4.31 -8.98 2.65
CA LYS A 283 4.10 -9.19 1.21
C LYS A 283 2.64 -9.00 0.80
N ARG A 284 1.68 -9.40 1.63
CA ARG A 284 0.25 -9.29 1.31
C ARG A 284 -0.22 -7.84 1.33
N SER A 285 0.21 -7.03 2.30
CA SER A 285 -0.15 -5.60 2.36
C SER A 285 0.66 -4.79 1.34
N HIS A 286 1.98 -4.97 1.33
CA HIS A 286 2.89 -4.16 0.53
C HIS A 286 2.68 -4.34 -0.97
N ASN A 287 2.38 -5.55 -1.45
CA ASN A 287 2.06 -5.74 -2.88
C ASN A 287 0.78 -5.01 -3.29
N VAL A 288 -0.19 -4.85 -2.38
CA VAL A 288 -1.37 -4.01 -2.65
C VAL A 288 -0.95 -2.54 -2.65
N HIS A 289 -0.13 -2.12 -1.69
CA HIS A 289 0.44 -0.77 -1.65
C HIS A 289 1.08 -0.39 -3.01
N HIS A 290 1.92 -1.22 -3.62
CA HIS A 290 2.50 -0.99 -4.97
C HIS A 290 1.47 -0.77 -6.09
N ILE A 291 0.25 -1.27 -5.97
CA ILE A 291 -0.80 -1.15 -7.00
C ILE A 291 -1.63 0.12 -6.79
N VAL A 292 -1.92 0.44 -5.54
CA VAL A 292 -2.82 1.53 -5.15
C VAL A 292 -2.14 2.60 -4.30
N THR A 293 -0.84 2.80 -4.50
CA THR A 293 0.05 3.65 -3.70
C THR A 293 -0.60 4.97 -3.28
N ASN A 294 -0.58 5.21 -1.97
CA ASN A 294 -1.05 6.42 -1.31
C ASN A 294 -2.56 6.72 -1.45
N SER A 295 -3.36 5.75 -1.90
CA SER A 295 -4.82 5.87 -1.96
C SER A 295 -5.46 5.68 -0.58
N PRO A 296 -6.19 6.67 -0.03
CA PRO A 296 -6.84 6.56 1.27
C PRO A 296 -7.79 5.35 1.40
N GLU A 297 -8.54 5.05 0.34
CA GLU A 297 -9.58 4.01 0.27
C GLU A 297 -9.01 2.59 0.11
N HIS A 298 -7.86 2.49 -0.53
CA HIS A 298 -7.39 1.24 -1.12
C HIS A 298 -6.05 0.75 -0.56
N ASP A 299 -5.18 1.67 -0.17
CA ASP A 299 -3.82 1.36 0.27
C ASP A 299 -3.78 1.05 1.78
N PRO A 300 -3.45 -0.18 2.19
CA PRO A 300 -3.36 -0.53 3.60
C PRO A 300 -2.26 0.22 4.36
N ASP A 301 -1.25 0.74 3.66
CA ASP A 301 -0.06 1.36 4.26
C ASP A 301 -0.26 2.87 4.52
N VAL A 302 -1.48 3.40 4.36
CA VAL A 302 -1.85 4.77 4.76
C VAL A 302 -3.09 4.83 5.64
N GLN A 303 -3.62 3.67 6.04
CA GLN A 303 -4.90 3.50 6.75
C GLN A 303 -4.69 3.40 8.27
N TYR A 304 -4.35 4.53 8.89
CA TYR A 304 -3.88 4.59 10.28
C TYR A 304 -4.88 5.16 11.29
N LEU A 305 -6.15 5.32 10.92
CA LEU A 305 -7.18 5.74 11.88
C LEU A 305 -7.24 4.76 13.08
N PRO A 306 -7.40 5.28 14.31
CA PRO A 306 -7.66 6.67 14.69
C PRO A 306 -6.40 7.52 14.96
N LEU A 307 -5.19 7.00 14.75
CA LEU A 307 -3.94 7.65 15.18
C LEU A 307 -3.42 8.73 14.22
N LEU A 308 -3.48 8.46 12.92
CA LEU A 308 -2.97 9.35 11.87
C LEU A 308 -3.94 9.39 10.68
N ALA A 309 -4.03 10.55 10.03
CA ALA A 309 -4.73 10.74 8.77
C ALA A 309 -3.86 11.57 7.82
N VAL A 310 -3.52 11.00 6.66
CA VAL A 310 -2.70 11.66 5.63
C VAL A 310 -3.52 12.49 4.62
N SER A 311 -4.85 12.38 4.70
CA SER A 311 -5.80 13.04 3.80
C SER A 311 -7.09 13.43 4.51
N HIS A 312 -7.75 14.50 4.04
CA HIS A 312 -9.08 14.90 4.52
C HIS A 312 -10.15 13.85 4.18
N ARG A 313 -9.89 12.95 3.23
CA ARG A 313 -10.79 11.84 2.86
C ARG A 313 -11.17 10.95 4.05
N PHE A 314 -10.33 10.89 5.09
CA PHE A 314 -10.62 10.13 6.30
C PHE A 314 -11.74 10.76 7.15
N PHE A 315 -12.10 12.03 6.95
CA PHE A 315 -13.06 12.73 7.82
C PHE A 315 -14.52 12.39 7.53
N CYS A 316 -14.81 11.74 6.40
CA CYS A 316 -16.16 11.29 6.05
C CYS A 316 -16.46 9.83 6.41
N SER A 317 -15.70 9.21 7.33
CA SER A 317 -15.70 7.76 7.61
C SER A 317 -15.49 6.92 6.34
N LEU A 318 -14.27 6.44 6.15
CA LEU A 318 -13.87 5.85 4.87
C LEU A 318 -13.93 4.33 4.89
N ARG A 319 -14.58 3.71 3.91
CA ARG A 319 -14.54 2.25 3.75
C ARG A 319 -13.19 1.82 3.15
N SER A 320 -12.42 1.05 3.92
CA SER A 320 -11.23 0.37 3.40
C SER A 320 -11.65 -0.81 2.54
N SER A 321 -11.31 -0.74 1.26
CA SER A 321 -11.53 -1.84 0.30
C SER A 321 -10.53 -2.99 0.45
N TYR A 322 -9.38 -2.76 1.10
CA TYR A 322 -8.43 -3.81 1.47
C TYR A 322 -8.91 -4.59 2.70
N TYR A 323 -9.20 -3.91 3.81
CA TYR A 323 -9.64 -4.54 5.06
C TYR A 323 -11.11 -4.94 5.06
N GLY A 324 -11.92 -4.37 4.16
CA GLY A 324 -13.37 -4.63 4.09
C GLY A 324 -14.17 -4.01 5.24
N ARG A 325 -13.61 -3.02 5.93
CA ARG A 325 -14.23 -2.36 7.10
C ARG A 325 -14.31 -0.84 6.92
N ILE A 326 -15.24 -0.21 7.62
CA ILE A 326 -15.30 1.26 7.71
C ILE A 326 -14.25 1.71 8.75
N MET A 327 -13.48 2.72 8.39
CA MET A 327 -12.55 3.41 9.28
C MET A 327 -13.27 4.66 9.78
N GLU A 328 -13.84 4.54 10.97
CA GLU A 328 -14.71 5.58 11.52
C GLU A 328 -13.92 6.82 11.94
N TYR A 329 -14.43 8.00 11.55
CA TYR A 329 -13.97 9.28 12.08
C TYR A 329 -14.74 9.66 13.33
N ASP A 330 -14.63 8.80 14.34
CA ASP A 330 -15.31 8.92 15.62
C ASP A 330 -14.68 9.97 16.55
N SER A 331 -15.22 10.13 17.75
CA SER A 331 -14.72 11.11 18.74
C SER A 331 -13.26 10.89 19.12
N ILE A 332 -12.77 9.63 19.10
CA ILE A 332 -11.37 9.31 19.40
C ILE A 332 -10.49 9.80 18.25
N ALA A 333 -10.85 9.48 17.00
CA ALA A 333 -10.15 9.94 15.82
C ALA A 333 -10.12 11.48 15.73
N LYS A 334 -11.27 12.13 15.95
CA LYS A 334 -11.40 13.61 16.00
C LYS A 334 -10.47 14.25 17.03
N SER A 335 -10.27 13.60 18.18
CA SER A 335 -9.38 14.09 19.23
C SER A 335 -7.90 13.91 18.86
N LEU A 336 -7.51 12.70 18.47
CA LEU A 336 -6.11 12.34 18.21
C LEU A 336 -5.55 13.04 16.96
N ILE A 337 -6.34 13.17 15.90
CA ILE A 337 -5.91 13.79 14.63
C ILE A 337 -5.52 15.26 14.80
N LYS A 338 -6.11 15.98 15.75
CA LYS A 338 -5.71 17.38 16.05
C LYS A 338 -4.24 17.47 16.50
N PHE A 339 -3.73 16.42 17.13
CA PHE A 339 -2.37 16.37 17.66
C PHE A 339 -1.40 15.51 16.83
N GLN A 340 -1.86 14.91 15.72
CA GLN A 340 -1.08 13.94 14.95
C GLN A 340 0.31 14.45 14.53
N LYS A 341 0.45 15.75 14.21
CA LYS A 341 1.74 16.34 13.83
C LYS A 341 2.78 16.28 14.96
N TYR A 342 2.35 16.37 16.22
CA TYR A 342 3.20 16.25 17.40
C TYR A 342 3.39 14.79 17.81
N MET A 343 2.35 13.97 17.60
CA MET A 343 2.36 12.54 17.93
C MET A 343 3.09 11.67 16.92
N TYR A 344 3.42 12.18 15.72
CA TYR A 344 4.05 11.42 14.65
C TYR A 344 5.31 10.67 15.10
N TYR A 345 6.33 11.36 15.60
CA TYR A 345 7.55 10.70 16.05
C TYR A 345 7.32 9.77 17.26
N PRO A 346 6.56 10.17 18.31
CA PRO A 346 6.16 9.25 19.37
C PRO A 346 5.50 7.96 18.86
N ILE A 347 4.60 8.04 17.87
CA ILE A 347 3.96 6.87 17.27
C ILE A 347 5.00 6.01 16.53
N MET A 348 5.88 6.62 15.72
CA MET A 348 6.93 5.90 14.98
C MET A 348 7.89 5.17 15.91
N VAL A 349 8.14 5.70 17.10
CA VAL A 349 8.97 5.05 18.13
C VAL A 349 8.39 3.71 18.60
N PHE A 350 7.06 3.57 18.60
CA PHE A 350 6.36 2.34 18.99
C PHE A 350 5.84 1.51 17.81
N GLY A 351 6.11 1.95 16.57
CA GLY A 351 5.57 1.32 15.35
C GLY A 351 5.80 -0.18 15.27
N ARG A 352 6.97 -0.65 15.73
CA ARG A 352 7.35 -2.08 15.71
C ARG A 352 6.40 -2.97 16.51
N LEU A 353 5.82 -2.47 17.61
CA LEU A 353 4.86 -3.25 18.41
C LEU A 353 3.58 -3.53 17.61
N ASN A 354 3.14 -2.57 16.79
CA ASN A 354 2.02 -2.78 15.88
C ASN A 354 2.36 -3.80 14.79
N LEU A 355 3.61 -3.85 14.32
CA LEU A 355 4.05 -4.86 13.34
C LEU A 355 3.98 -6.29 13.90
N TYR A 356 4.28 -6.51 15.18
CA TYR A 356 4.04 -7.82 15.82
C TYR A 356 2.56 -8.19 15.83
N ARG A 357 1.69 -7.24 16.21
CA ARG A 357 0.23 -7.45 16.20
C ARG A 357 -0.25 -7.85 14.80
N LEU A 358 0.18 -7.13 13.77
CA LEU A 358 -0.19 -7.40 12.38
C LEU A 358 0.32 -8.75 11.88
N SER A 359 1.54 -9.13 12.30
CA SER A 359 2.13 -10.44 11.99
C SER A 359 1.27 -11.59 12.54
N TRP A 360 0.92 -11.52 13.82
CA TRP A 360 0.05 -12.53 14.44
C TRP A 360 -1.38 -12.48 13.93
N GLU A 361 -1.94 -11.30 13.64
CA GLU A 361 -3.28 -11.16 13.04
C GLU A 361 -3.35 -11.84 11.68
N TYR A 362 -2.31 -11.73 10.85
CA TYR A 362 -2.22 -12.41 9.57
C TYR A 362 -2.12 -13.93 9.72
N LEU A 363 -1.22 -14.40 10.58
CA LEU A 363 -0.98 -15.83 10.79
C LEU A 363 -2.22 -16.47 11.42
N LEU A 364 -2.73 -15.96 12.53
CA LEU A 364 -3.88 -16.56 13.23
C LEU A 364 -5.21 -16.32 12.51
N GLY A 365 -5.41 -15.16 11.89
CA GLY A 365 -6.66 -14.76 11.24
C GLY A 365 -6.96 -15.46 9.90
N GLY A 366 -6.26 -16.55 9.57
CA GLY A 366 -6.53 -17.33 8.35
C GLY A 366 -6.19 -16.61 7.04
N ARG A 367 -5.40 -15.52 7.11
CA ARG A 367 -5.08 -14.68 5.94
C ARG A 367 -3.85 -15.16 5.15
N ALA A 368 -3.06 -16.07 5.70
CA ALA A 368 -1.97 -16.68 4.94
C ALA A 368 -2.48 -17.61 3.84
N SER A 369 -1.67 -17.83 2.80
CA SER A 369 -2.00 -18.78 1.75
C SER A 369 -2.20 -20.18 2.33
N ARG A 370 -3.34 -20.80 2.04
CA ARG A 370 -3.70 -22.15 2.50
C ARG A 370 -3.61 -23.20 1.40
N LYS A 371 -3.35 -22.77 0.17
CA LYS A 371 -3.39 -23.64 -1.01
C LYS A 371 -2.17 -23.40 -1.91
N GLY A 372 -1.86 -24.41 -2.71
CA GLY A 372 -0.78 -24.34 -3.69
C GLY A 372 0.63 -24.42 -3.08
N PRO A 373 1.67 -24.11 -3.86
CA PRO A 373 3.07 -24.36 -3.49
C PRO A 373 3.59 -23.46 -2.36
N ALA A 374 2.82 -22.45 -1.97
CA ALA A 374 3.14 -21.50 -0.89
C ALA A 374 2.42 -21.82 0.43
N SER A 375 1.58 -22.85 0.49
CA SER A 375 0.73 -23.14 1.66
C SER A 375 1.54 -23.46 2.93
N TRP A 376 2.72 -24.07 2.76
CA TRP A 376 3.58 -24.48 3.87
C TRP A 376 4.31 -23.30 4.54
N TYR A 377 4.42 -22.15 3.87
CA TYR A 377 5.10 -20.98 4.42
C TYR A 377 4.47 -20.48 5.71
N ARG A 378 3.13 -20.50 5.80
CA ARG A 378 2.42 -20.13 7.02
C ARG A 378 2.93 -20.89 8.24
N TYR A 379 3.21 -22.19 8.08
CA TYR A 379 3.70 -23.02 9.18
C TYR A 379 5.16 -22.70 9.49
N LEU A 380 5.99 -22.45 8.48
CA LEU A 380 7.37 -22.02 8.70
C LEU A 380 7.42 -20.65 9.40
N GLU A 381 6.57 -19.70 9.01
CA GLU A 381 6.41 -18.41 9.68
C GLU A 381 5.97 -18.59 11.14
N MET A 382 4.95 -19.44 11.41
CA MET A 382 4.55 -19.74 12.79
C MET A 382 5.68 -20.35 13.64
N VAL A 383 6.47 -21.27 13.06
CA VAL A 383 7.68 -21.80 13.73
C VAL A 383 8.68 -20.68 13.98
N GLY A 384 8.91 -19.81 13.01
CA GLY A 384 9.80 -18.66 13.14
C GLY A 384 9.37 -17.69 14.23
N GLN A 385 8.08 -17.38 14.31
CA GLN A 385 7.52 -16.54 15.38
C GLN A 385 7.69 -17.16 16.76
N VAL A 386 7.37 -18.46 16.91
CA VAL A 386 7.58 -19.17 18.18
C VAL A 386 9.06 -19.20 18.55
N PHE A 387 9.93 -19.48 17.59
CA PHE A 387 11.38 -19.42 17.78
C PHE A 387 11.82 -18.03 18.25
N PHE A 388 11.37 -16.96 17.58
CA PHE A 388 11.70 -15.59 17.92
C PHE A 388 11.37 -15.27 19.37
N TRP A 389 10.12 -15.49 19.78
CA TRP A 389 9.70 -15.21 21.16
C TRP A 389 10.39 -16.12 22.18
N THR A 390 10.81 -17.32 21.78
CA THR A 390 11.60 -18.23 22.63
C THR A 390 13.01 -17.69 22.86
N TRP A 391 13.77 -17.32 21.84
CA TRP A 391 15.14 -16.84 22.06
C TRP A 391 15.17 -15.40 22.58
N TYR A 392 14.33 -14.51 22.04
CA TYR A 392 14.30 -13.10 22.44
C TYR A 392 13.57 -12.90 23.77
N GLY A 393 12.34 -13.41 23.88
CA GLY A 393 11.50 -13.24 25.06
C GLY A 393 11.98 -14.08 26.25
N TYR A 394 12.14 -15.39 26.04
CA TYR A 394 12.59 -16.28 27.11
C TYR A 394 14.12 -16.29 27.24
N GLY A 395 14.88 -16.49 26.16
CA GLY A 395 16.34 -16.62 26.22
C GLY A 395 17.08 -15.35 26.65
N ILE A 396 16.62 -14.17 26.21
CA ILE A 396 17.25 -12.88 26.54
C ILE A 396 16.49 -12.16 27.65
N LEU A 397 15.26 -11.73 27.38
CA LEU A 397 14.53 -10.82 28.28
C LEU A 397 14.30 -11.44 29.65
N TYR A 398 13.77 -12.65 29.73
CA TYR A 398 13.49 -13.31 31.02
C TYR A 398 14.76 -13.50 31.87
N HIS A 399 15.92 -13.75 31.23
CA HIS A 399 17.19 -14.02 31.92
C HIS A 399 17.93 -12.76 32.36
N ILE A 400 17.51 -11.55 31.94
CA ILE A 400 18.04 -10.31 32.53
C ILE A 400 17.58 -10.24 34.01
N PRO A 401 18.49 -10.14 35.01
CA PRO A 401 18.11 -10.26 36.41
C PRO A 401 17.24 -9.11 36.95
N SER A 402 17.45 -7.89 36.44
CA SER A 402 16.75 -6.69 36.91
C SER A 402 15.52 -6.39 36.06
N ASN A 403 14.37 -6.17 36.70
CA ASN A 403 13.16 -5.71 36.00
C ASN A 403 13.37 -4.40 35.26
N TRP A 404 14.16 -3.48 35.82
CA TRP A 404 14.52 -2.25 35.12
C TRP A 404 15.48 -2.50 33.95
N GLY A 405 16.39 -3.48 34.08
CA GLY A 405 17.23 -3.91 32.97
C GLY A 405 16.42 -4.50 31.81
N ARG A 406 15.42 -5.34 32.12
CA ARG A 406 14.47 -5.92 31.16
C ARG A 406 13.73 -4.82 30.41
N PHE A 407 13.11 -3.90 31.16
CA PHE A 407 12.41 -2.75 30.60
C PHE A 407 13.34 -1.90 29.71
N THR A 408 14.53 -1.57 30.21
CA THR A 408 15.51 -0.77 29.47
C THR A 408 15.91 -1.41 28.14
N PHE A 409 16.33 -2.68 28.17
CA PHE A 409 16.71 -3.40 26.95
C PHE A 409 15.54 -3.52 25.97
N PHE A 410 14.35 -3.88 26.47
CA PHE A 410 13.14 -3.99 25.65
C PHE A 410 12.82 -2.66 24.97
N MET A 411 12.72 -1.57 25.74
CA MET A 411 12.36 -0.27 25.21
C MET A 411 13.41 0.22 24.21
N VAL A 412 14.68 0.22 24.57
CA VAL A 412 15.74 0.75 23.70
C VAL A 412 15.86 -0.06 22.40
N SER A 413 15.80 -1.39 22.45
CA SER A 413 15.85 -2.22 21.23
C SER A 413 14.69 -1.97 20.27
N HIS A 414 13.53 -1.57 20.76
CA HIS A 414 12.37 -1.28 19.92
C HIS A 414 12.36 0.16 19.41
N MET A 415 12.76 1.12 20.26
CA MET A 415 12.79 2.54 19.91
C MET A 415 13.89 2.87 18.90
N VAL A 416 15.04 2.18 18.94
CA VAL A 416 16.16 2.42 18.01
C VAL A 416 15.82 2.07 16.56
N VAL A 417 14.80 1.24 16.34
CA VAL A 417 14.29 0.91 14.99
C VAL A 417 13.43 2.04 14.41
N ALA A 418 13.01 3.04 15.22
CA ALA A 418 12.11 4.11 14.79
C ALA A 418 12.49 4.84 13.49
N PRO A 419 13.78 5.11 13.18
CA PRO A 419 14.16 5.74 11.91
C PRO A 419 13.70 4.95 10.68
N LEU A 420 13.64 3.61 10.76
CA LEU A 420 13.09 2.76 9.70
C LEU A 420 11.60 3.06 9.47
N HIS A 421 10.80 3.15 10.53
CA HIS A 421 9.37 3.46 10.41
C HIS A 421 9.17 4.86 9.81
N VAL A 422 9.99 5.82 10.25
CA VAL A 422 10.00 7.18 9.68
C VAL A 422 10.33 7.14 8.20
N GLN A 423 11.34 6.39 7.75
CA GLN A 423 11.72 6.30 6.32
C GLN A 423 10.59 5.76 5.44
N ILE A 424 9.86 4.76 5.93
CA ILE A 424 8.71 4.18 5.21
C ILE A 424 7.62 5.24 5.02
N THR A 425 7.24 5.94 6.09
CA THR A 425 6.17 6.96 6.01
C THR A 425 6.63 8.24 5.31
N LEU A 426 7.91 8.58 5.45
CA LEU A 426 8.53 9.77 4.87
C LEU A 426 8.28 9.85 3.38
N SER A 427 8.47 8.75 2.67
CA SER A 427 8.43 8.70 1.22
C SER A 427 7.03 8.78 0.59
N HIS A 428 5.97 8.76 1.41
CA HIS A 428 4.58 8.73 0.93
C HIS A 428 3.68 9.80 1.56
N PHE A 429 3.83 10.08 2.87
CA PHE A 429 2.84 10.88 3.61
C PHE A 429 2.73 12.33 3.14
N ALA A 430 3.80 12.87 2.56
CA ALA A 430 3.81 14.20 1.96
C ALA A 430 3.37 14.22 0.49
N MET A 431 3.23 13.05 -0.14
CA MET A 431 2.94 12.91 -1.56
C MET A 431 1.44 12.92 -1.83
N SER A 432 1.08 13.02 -3.11
CA SER A 432 -0.32 13.16 -3.47
C SER A 432 -1.12 11.91 -3.12
N THR A 433 -2.29 12.14 -2.51
CA THR A 433 -3.30 11.12 -2.23
C THR A 433 -4.49 11.23 -3.20
N ALA A 434 -4.37 12.03 -4.26
CA ALA A 434 -5.46 12.25 -5.21
C ALA A 434 -5.63 11.04 -6.14
N ASP A 435 -6.88 10.71 -6.43
CA ASP A 435 -7.23 9.72 -7.45
C ASP A 435 -7.48 10.45 -8.78
N LEU A 436 -6.55 10.29 -9.72
CA LEU A 436 -6.65 10.85 -11.08
C LEU A 436 -7.43 9.92 -12.02
N GLY A 437 -7.96 8.81 -11.51
CA GLY A 437 -8.74 7.84 -12.24
C GLY A 437 -7.89 6.77 -12.95
N PRO A 438 -8.54 5.78 -13.57
CA PRO A 438 -7.88 4.57 -14.05
C PRO A 438 -7.06 4.77 -15.33
N GLN A 439 -7.09 5.95 -15.95
CA GLN A 439 -6.34 6.26 -17.17
C GLN A 439 -4.94 6.81 -16.91
N GLU A 440 -4.63 7.19 -15.67
CA GLU A 440 -3.27 7.55 -15.29
C GLU A 440 -2.34 6.33 -15.46
N SER A 441 -1.22 6.53 -16.16
CA SER A 441 -0.24 5.49 -16.40
C SER A 441 0.48 5.07 -15.11
N PHE A 442 0.83 3.78 -15.02
CA PHE A 442 1.60 3.22 -13.90
C PHE A 442 2.82 4.08 -13.50
N PRO A 443 3.76 4.43 -14.42
CA PRO A 443 4.94 5.20 -14.03
C PRO A 443 4.62 6.59 -13.49
N GLN A 444 3.64 7.30 -14.07
CA GLN A 444 3.22 8.61 -13.58
C GLN A 444 2.61 8.50 -12.18
N LYS A 445 1.73 7.53 -11.96
CA LYS A 445 1.13 7.30 -10.64
C LYS A 445 2.19 7.01 -9.58
N MET A 446 3.16 6.14 -9.88
CA MET A 446 4.24 5.83 -8.93
C MET A 446 5.06 7.07 -8.60
N LEU A 447 5.47 7.86 -9.61
CA LEU A 447 6.26 9.09 -9.40
C LEU A 447 5.49 10.20 -8.67
N ARG A 448 4.17 10.27 -8.85
CA ARG A 448 3.31 11.27 -8.19
C ARG A 448 3.05 10.95 -6.71
N THR A 449 2.96 9.67 -6.39
CA THR A 449 2.55 9.17 -5.06
C THR A 449 3.73 8.77 -4.16
N THR A 450 4.97 8.95 -4.65
CA THR A 450 6.20 8.58 -3.95
C THR A 450 7.26 9.67 -4.09
N MET A 451 8.18 9.75 -3.13
CA MET A 451 9.36 10.61 -3.21
C MET A 451 10.61 9.90 -2.75
N ASP A 452 11.74 10.39 -3.23
CA ASP A 452 13.06 9.96 -2.81
C ASP A 452 13.69 10.95 -1.83
N ILE A 453 14.65 10.42 -1.07
CA ILE A 453 15.47 11.19 -0.14
C ILE A 453 16.89 11.28 -0.67
N ASP A 454 17.33 12.52 -0.93
CA ASP A 454 18.71 12.79 -1.28
C ASP A 454 19.59 12.69 -0.04
N CYS A 455 20.56 11.78 -0.12
CA CYS A 455 21.58 11.62 0.90
C CYS A 455 22.92 11.18 0.29
N PRO A 456 24.04 11.57 0.90
CA PRO A 456 25.36 11.07 0.53
C PRO A 456 25.42 9.53 0.51
N GLN A 457 26.18 8.98 -0.44
CA GLN A 457 26.29 7.52 -0.64
C GLN A 457 26.75 6.76 0.62
N TRP A 458 27.56 7.37 1.48
CA TRP A 458 28.01 6.73 2.72
C TRP A 458 26.87 6.50 3.72
N LEU A 459 25.69 7.12 3.56
CA LEU A 459 24.49 6.84 4.34
C LEU A 459 23.62 5.72 3.75
N ASP A 460 24.00 5.11 2.62
CA ASP A 460 23.20 4.06 1.98
C ASP A 460 22.98 2.86 2.89
N PHE A 461 23.96 2.52 3.74
CA PHE A 461 23.80 1.44 4.73
C PHE A 461 22.76 1.79 5.80
N PHE A 462 22.62 3.08 6.15
CA PHE A 462 21.67 3.52 7.16
C PHE A 462 20.24 3.55 6.62
N HIS A 463 20.05 3.98 5.37
CA HIS A 463 18.74 4.01 4.73
C HIS A 463 18.33 2.69 4.06
N GLY A 464 19.29 1.81 3.76
CA GLY A 464 19.02 0.46 3.28
C GLY A 464 18.29 0.39 1.94
N GLY A 465 18.38 1.43 1.11
CA GLY A 465 17.66 1.54 -0.15
C GLY A 465 16.28 2.21 -0.03
N LEU A 466 15.74 2.39 1.18
CA LEU A 466 14.44 3.03 1.38
C LEU A 466 14.44 4.54 1.06
N GLN A 467 15.60 5.15 0.87
CA GLN A 467 15.71 6.51 0.33
C GLN A 467 15.35 6.60 -1.17
N PHE A 468 15.22 5.46 -1.86
CA PHE A 468 14.91 5.38 -3.29
C PHE A 468 13.50 4.81 -3.55
N GLN A 469 12.48 5.27 -2.81
CA GLN A 469 11.13 4.71 -2.92
C GLN A 469 10.48 4.89 -4.29
N ALA A 470 10.73 6.00 -4.99
CA ALA A 470 10.21 6.18 -6.34
C ALA A 470 10.75 5.12 -7.30
N ILE A 471 12.04 4.79 -7.18
CA ILE A 471 12.68 3.74 -7.98
C ILE A 471 12.14 2.38 -7.55
N HIS A 472 12.01 2.16 -6.24
CA HIS A 472 11.49 0.92 -5.68
C HIS A 472 10.06 0.62 -6.17
N HIS A 473 9.20 1.62 -6.27
CA HIS A 473 7.84 1.47 -6.79
C HIS A 473 7.80 1.22 -8.30
N LEU A 474 8.71 1.82 -9.06
CA LEU A 474 8.83 1.55 -10.50
C LEU A 474 9.44 0.16 -10.78
N PHE A 475 10.49 -0.20 -10.05
CA PHE A 475 11.33 -1.37 -10.31
C PHE A 475 11.62 -2.18 -9.02
N PRO A 476 10.59 -2.76 -8.38
CA PRO A 476 10.70 -3.35 -7.04
C PRO A 476 11.66 -4.54 -6.95
N ARG A 477 11.94 -5.20 -8.08
CA ARG A 477 12.82 -6.37 -8.15
C ARG A 477 14.31 -6.02 -8.28
N ILE A 478 14.67 -4.73 -8.38
CA ILE A 478 16.06 -4.29 -8.45
C ILE A 478 16.69 -4.43 -7.05
N PRO A 479 17.84 -5.13 -6.92
CA PRO A 479 18.57 -5.20 -5.67
C PRO A 479 19.00 -3.81 -5.18
N ARG A 480 18.89 -3.56 -3.87
CA ARG A 480 19.06 -2.21 -3.30
C ARG A 480 20.37 -1.49 -3.65
N HIS A 481 21.47 -2.23 -3.84
CA HIS A 481 22.78 -1.66 -4.18
C HIS A 481 22.83 -1.06 -5.61
N ASN A 482 21.85 -1.38 -6.46
CA ASN A 482 21.74 -0.84 -7.81
C ASN A 482 20.76 0.36 -7.88
N LEU A 483 19.95 0.61 -6.85
CA LEU A 483 18.90 1.64 -6.86
C LEU A 483 19.45 3.05 -7.12
N ARG A 484 20.63 3.38 -6.60
CA ARG A 484 21.28 4.68 -6.83
C ARG A 484 21.66 4.89 -8.30
N ARG A 485 22.05 3.84 -9.02
CA ARG A 485 22.30 3.91 -10.46
C ARG A 485 20.97 4.06 -11.21
N THR A 486 19.97 3.27 -10.85
CA THR A 486 18.63 3.35 -11.45
C THR A 486 17.98 4.72 -11.25
N GLN A 487 18.17 5.36 -10.10
CA GLN A 487 17.66 6.70 -9.80
C GLN A 487 18.08 7.72 -10.87
N LYS A 488 19.35 7.70 -11.29
CA LYS A 488 19.84 8.60 -12.33
C LYS A 488 19.12 8.38 -13.67
N LEU A 489 18.87 7.12 -14.03
CA LEU A 489 18.12 6.77 -15.23
C LEU A 489 16.66 7.21 -15.15
N VAL A 490 16.04 7.09 -13.97
CA VAL A 490 14.67 7.56 -13.72
C VAL A 490 14.59 9.09 -13.79
N GLN A 491 15.59 9.81 -13.27
CA GLN A 491 15.66 11.26 -13.40
C GLN A 491 15.74 11.70 -14.87
N GLU A 492 16.57 11.03 -15.68
CA GLU A 492 16.62 11.26 -17.14
C GLU A 492 15.25 11.02 -17.80
N PHE A 493 14.57 9.93 -17.44
CA PHE A 493 13.21 9.63 -17.92
C PHE A 493 12.21 10.71 -17.51
N CYS A 494 12.20 11.12 -16.24
CA CYS A 494 11.29 12.15 -15.72
C CYS A 494 11.44 13.48 -16.47
N ILE A 495 12.67 13.86 -16.85
CA ILE A 495 12.92 15.05 -17.67
C ILE A 495 12.34 14.87 -19.09
N ASP A 496 12.56 13.71 -19.71
CA ASP A 496 12.11 13.41 -21.09
C ASP A 496 10.57 13.34 -21.22
N VAL A 497 9.86 12.97 -20.16
CA VAL A 497 8.39 12.89 -20.15
C VAL A 497 7.70 13.96 -19.30
N GLU A 498 8.45 14.97 -18.86
CA GLU A 498 7.95 16.12 -18.08
C GLU A 498 7.21 15.75 -16.79
N ILE A 499 7.59 14.63 -16.15
CA ILE A 499 7.07 14.25 -14.84
C ILE A 499 7.96 14.86 -13.75
N PRO A 500 7.43 15.68 -12.83
CA PRO A 500 8.20 16.19 -11.70
C PRO A 500 8.75 15.06 -10.82
N TYR A 501 10.06 15.05 -10.62
CA TYR A 501 10.72 14.08 -9.77
C TYR A 501 10.89 14.63 -8.35
N ALA A 502 10.15 14.06 -7.38
CA ALA A 502 10.17 14.50 -6.00
C ALA A 502 11.40 13.96 -5.27
N LEU A 503 12.40 14.83 -5.05
CA LEU A 503 13.64 14.52 -4.35
C LEU A 503 13.90 15.57 -3.27
N TYR A 504 14.01 15.15 -2.01
CA TYR A 504 14.23 16.05 -0.88
C TYR A 504 15.39 15.59 -0.01
N GLY A 505 16.13 16.52 0.60
CA GLY A 505 17.04 16.15 1.68
C GLY A 505 16.28 15.56 2.88
N PHE A 506 16.94 14.73 3.70
CA PHE A 506 16.27 14.04 4.82
C PHE A 506 15.50 14.98 5.77
N VAL A 507 16.09 16.13 6.10
CA VAL A 507 15.45 17.12 6.99
C VAL A 507 14.23 17.76 6.32
N ASP A 508 14.36 18.18 5.05
CA ASP A 508 13.28 18.87 4.34
C ASP A 508 12.14 17.91 4.01
N GLY A 509 12.42 16.66 3.67
CA GLY A 509 11.39 15.63 3.54
C GLY A 509 10.57 15.46 4.83
N ASN A 510 11.24 15.41 5.99
CA ASN A 510 10.53 15.33 7.27
C ASN A 510 9.71 16.59 7.56
N LYS A 511 10.19 17.78 7.19
CA LYS A 511 9.39 19.02 7.27
C LYS A 511 8.13 18.91 6.41
N GLN A 512 8.22 18.36 5.20
CA GLN A 512 7.05 18.17 4.33
C GLN A 512 6.01 17.25 4.96
N VAL A 513 6.43 16.12 5.54
CA VAL A 513 5.51 15.18 6.23
C VAL A 513 4.82 15.85 7.41
N ILE A 514 5.58 16.50 8.30
CA ILE A 514 5.02 17.16 9.48
C ILE A 514 4.11 18.33 9.08
N SER A 515 4.47 19.08 8.04
CA SER A 515 3.64 20.15 7.47
C SER A 515 2.32 19.60 6.94
N ARG A 516 2.37 18.50 6.18
CA ARG A 516 1.18 17.82 5.64
C ARG A 516 0.26 17.30 6.74
N LEU A 517 0.81 16.61 7.73
CA LEU A 517 0.05 16.16 8.90
C LEU A 517 -0.59 17.34 9.64
N GLY A 518 0.13 18.46 9.76
CA GLY A 518 -0.38 19.69 10.35
C GLY A 518 -1.49 20.36 9.53
N GLU A 519 -1.40 20.34 8.20
CA GLU A 519 -2.46 20.81 7.29
C GLU A 519 -3.75 20.00 7.47
N VAL A 520 -3.63 18.67 7.48
CA VAL A 520 -4.77 17.77 7.70
C VAL A 520 -5.37 17.97 9.09
N SER A 521 -4.56 18.17 10.14
CA SER A 521 -5.06 18.55 11.48
C SER A 521 -5.83 19.87 11.48
N ARG A 522 -5.38 20.88 10.71
CA ARG A 522 -6.10 22.16 10.60
C ARG A 522 -7.43 21.99 9.88
N GLN A 523 -7.47 21.18 8.81
CA GLN A 523 -8.71 20.82 8.11
C GLN A 523 -9.70 20.15 9.08
N ALA A 524 -9.23 19.21 9.91
CA ALA A 524 -10.05 18.59 10.96
C ALA A 524 -10.58 19.61 12.00
N ALA A 525 -9.75 20.57 12.41
CA ALA A 525 -10.14 21.59 13.37
C ALA A 525 -11.15 22.59 12.80
N ILE A 526 -10.99 23.01 11.54
CA ILE A 526 -11.96 23.85 10.83
C ILE A 526 -13.29 23.13 10.74
N LEU A 527 -13.27 21.86 10.34
CA LEU A 527 -14.47 21.04 10.22
C LEU A 527 -15.21 20.90 11.57
N ALA A 528 -14.47 20.64 12.65
CA ALA A 528 -15.05 20.59 13.99
C ALA A 528 -15.68 21.92 14.41
N LYS A 529 -15.03 23.06 14.10
CA LYS A 529 -15.58 24.39 14.39
C LYS A 529 -16.84 24.68 13.58
N CYS A 530 -16.88 24.29 12.31
CA CYS A 530 -18.10 24.38 11.50
C CYS A 530 -19.25 23.56 12.11
N GLN A 531 -18.96 22.34 12.57
CA GLN A 531 -19.95 21.50 13.28
C GLN A 531 -20.47 22.17 14.56
N GLU A 532 -19.59 22.79 15.36
CA GLU A 532 -19.98 23.53 16.57
C GLU A 532 -20.86 24.74 16.26
N VAL A 533 -20.51 25.53 15.23
CA VAL A 533 -21.30 26.70 14.81
C VAL A 533 -22.67 26.26 14.32
N LEU A 534 -22.75 25.27 13.43
CA LEU A 534 -24.02 24.74 12.92
C LEU A 534 -24.91 24.20 14.05
N ALA A 535 -24.32 23.48 15.02
CA ALA A 535 -25.06 23.01 16.19
C ALA A 535 -25.59 24.16 17.06
N SER A 536 -24.79 25.23 17.25
CA SER A 536 -25.21 26.41 18.02
C SER A 536 -26.31 27.22 17.32
N SER A 537 -26.26 27.35 16.00
CA SER A 537 -27.26 28.07 15.20
C SER A 537 -28.57 27.31 15.02
N ALA A 538 -28.53 25.98 15.02
CA ALA A 538 -29.73 25.14 15.07
C ALA A 538 -30.43 25.19 16.45
N GLY A 539 -29.69 25.46 17.53
CA GLY A 539 -30.25 25.61 18.88
C GLY A 539 -31.02 26.92 19.09
N THR A 540 -30.69 27.99 18.37
CA THR A 540 -31.35 29.30 18.49
C THR A 540 -32.63 29.44 17.68
N THR A 541 -32.93 28.52 16.75
CA THR A 541 -34.14 28.57 15.89
C THR A 541 -35.38 27.90 16.51
N HIS A 542 -35.29 27.41 17.76
CA HIS A 542 -36.42 26.81 18.49
C HIS A 542 -36.96 27.68 19.64
N CYS A 543 -36.60 28.96 19.70
CA CYS A 543 -37.17 29.93 20.63
C CYS A 543 -37.67 31.18 19.88
N GLU A 544 -38.71 31.02 19.06
CA GLU A 544 -39.64 32.10 18.71
C GLU A 544 -41.08 31.59 18.79
#